data_AF-A0A8R7PBI3-F1
#
_entry.id   AF-A0A8R7PBI3-F1
#
_cell.length_a   1.000
_cell.length_b   1.000
_cell.length_c   1.000
_cell.angle_alpha   90.00
_cell.angle_beta   90.00
_cell.angle_gamma   90.00
#
_symmetry.space_group_name_H-M   'P 1'
#
loop_
_entity.id
_entity.type
_entity.pdbx_description
1 polymer ?
#
loop_
_entity_poly.entity_id
_entity_poly.type
_entity_poly.pdbx_seq_one_letter_code
_entity_poly.pdbx_strand_id
1 'polypeptide(L)'
;MAAGSELAVLVACALLLAAACGGAPDDVPGLEVGYYEETCPEAESIVRAAVSEAVAEDAGVGAGLIRLLFHDCFVQGCDASVLLDPTASNQRPEKLGPPNINSLRGFEAIDAAKAAVEEACPGTVSCADIVAFAARDASYLLSGYRVDFAMPAGRLDGRRSNASDTVPSLPPASASFTDLVDNFARQGLDAEDMVVLSGAHSVGHARCSTFAAGR
;
A
#
# COMPACT_ATOMS: atom_id res chain seq x y z
N MET A 1 44.69 38.73 27.75
CA MET A 1 43.42 39.24 27.18
C MET A 1 43.08 38.66 25.80
N ALA A 2 43.96 37.87 25.15
CA ALA A 2 43.68 37.30 23.82
C ALA A 2 42.84 36.01 23.81
N ALA A 3 42.98 35.14 24.83
CA ALA A 3 42.31 33.83 24.86
C ALA A 3 40.77 33.89 25.02
N GLY A 4 40.24 34.98 25.57
CA GLY A 4 38.79 35.14 25.75
C GLY A 4 38.03 35.48 24.45
N SER A 5 38.72 36.07 23.47
CA SER A 5 38.12 36.50 22.20
C SER A 5 37.99 35.31 21.23
N GLU A 6 38.96 34.40 21.22
CA GLU A 6 38.93 33.22 20.35
C GLU A 6 37.83 32.23 20.76
N LEU A 7 37.62 32.06 22.08
CA LEU A 7 36.55 31.21 22.60
C LEU A 7 35.16 31.76 22.26
N ALA A 8 35.00 33.10 22.29
CA ALA A 8 33.75 33.75 21.94
C ALA A 8 33.41 33.61 20.44
N VAL A 9 34.41 33.70 19.55
CA VAL A 9 34.24 33.50 18.11
C VAL A 9 33.87 32.06 17.77
N LEU A 10 34.50 31.08 18.42
CA LEU A 10 34.20 29.66 18.22
C LEU A 10 32.78 29.30 18.69
N VAL A 11 32.34 29.84 19.83
CA VAL A 11 30.97 29.65 20.34
C VAL A 11 29.95 30.33 19.42
N ALA A 12 30.24 31.53 18.92
CA ALA A 12 29.36 32.22 17.98
C ALA A 12 29.24 31.49 16.63
N CYS A 13 30.34 30.97 16.09
CA CYS A 13 30.33 30.14 14.88
C CYS A 13 29.55 28.82 15.09
N ALA A 14 29.72 28.16 16.24
CA ALA A 14 29.01 26.93 16.56
C ALA A 14 27.49 27.15 16.70
N LEU A 15 27.08 28.29 17.27
CA LEU A 15 25.66 28.68 17.38
C LEU A 15 25.06 29.06 16.02
N LEU A 16 25.82 29.71 15.13
CA LEU A 16 25.39 30.02 13.77
C LEU A 16 25.26 28.76 12.90
N LEU A 17 26.16 27.78 13.06
CA LEU A 17 26.07 26.46 12.40
C LEU A 17 24.87 25.66 12.91
N ALA A 18 24.57 25.71 14.22
CA ALA A 18 23.41 25.02 14.78
C ALA A 18 22.07 25.61 14.32
N ALA A 19 22.00 26.93 14.08
CA ALA A 19 20.82 27.60 13.54
C ALA A 19 20.55 27.29 12.05
N ALA A 20 21.57 26.90 11.29
CA ALA A 20 21.44 26.48 9.89
C ALA A 20 20.94 25.04 9.72
N CYS A 21 20.94 24.24 10.79
CA CYS A 21 20.42 22.86 10.79
C CYS A 21 18.95 22.76 11.18
N GLY A 22 18.31 23.89 11.52
CA GLY A 22 16.86 23.97 11.76
C GLY A 22 16.10 24.09 10.45
N GLY A 23 16.21 23.08 9.57
CA GLY A 23 15.17 22.87 8.58
C GLY A 23 13.85 22.68 9.33
N ALA A 24 12.80 23.37 8.88
CA ALA A 24 11.43 22.99 9.22
C ALA A 24 11.27 21.47 8.98
N PRO A 25 10.32 20.77 9.63
CA PRO A 25 9.93 19.47 9.10
C PRO A 25 9.67 19.69 7.61
N ASP A 26 10.45 19.02 6.75
CA ASP A 26 10.13 18.94 5.34
C ASP A 26 8.65 18.55 5.31
N ASP A 27 7.80 19.38 4.70
CA ASP A 27 6.45 18.97 4.33
C ASP A 27 6.68 17.71 3.51
N VAL A 28 6.50 16.53 4.12
CA VAL A 28 6.44 15.28 3.38
C VAL A 28 5.33 15.54 2.39
N PRO A 29 5.61 15.63 1.07
CA PRO A 29 4.58 15.94 0.11
C PRO A 29 3.46 14.94 0.32
N GLY A 30 2.25 15.45 0.63
CA GLY A 30 1.08 14.60 0.76
C GLY A 30 0.84 13.84 -0.55
N LEU A 31 0.06 12.77 -0.48
CA LEU A 31 -0.33 12.07 -1.71
C LEU A 31 -1.09 13.02 -2.64
N GLU A 32 -0.76 12.99 -3.92
CA GLU A 32 -1.37 13.86 -4.94
C GLU A 32 -1.79 13.07 -6.17
N VAL A 33 -2.89 13.51 -6.79
CA VAL A 33 -3.28 13.04 -8.12
C VAL A 33 -2.31 13.63 -9.12
N GLY A 34 -1.77 12.80 -10.01
CA GLY A 34 -0.78 13.24 -11.00
C GLY A 34 0.66 13.28 -10.48
N TYR A 35 0.96 12.65 -9.33
CA TYR A 35 2.32 12.61 -8.73
C TYR A 35 3.43 12.22 -9.74
N TYR A 36 3.12 11.36 -10.71
CA TYR A 36 4.07 10.88 -11.71
C TYR A 36 3.97 11.60 -13.08
N GLU A 37 3.16 12.65 -13.23
CA GLU A 37 2.93 13.31 -14.54
C GLU A 37 4.22 13.81 -15.20
N GLU A 38 5.19 14.27 -14.42
CA GLU A 38 6.48 14.77 -14.94
C GLU A 38 7.58 13.70 -14.99
N THR A 39 7.53 12.73 -14.07
CA THR A 39 8.63 11.77 -13.86
C THR A 39 8.40 10.44 -14.56
N CYS A 40 7.14 9.99 -14.66
CA CYS A 40 6.74 8.82 -15.41
C CYS A 40 5.29 8.98 -15.93
N PRO A 41 5.08 9.80 -16.98
CA PRO A 41 3.74 10.16 -17.46
C PRO A 41 2.88 8.95 -17.86
N GLU A 42 3.51 7.84 -18.26
CA GLU A 42 2.84 6.62 -18.71
C GLU A 42 2.55 5.63 -17.57
N ALA A 43 2.99 5.89 -16.33
CA ALA A 43 2.92 4.97 -15.19
C ALA A 43 1.53 4.34 -15.01
N GLU A 44 0.49 5.17 -14.90
CA GLU A 44 -0.87 4.69 -14.68
C GLU A 44 -1.42 3.90 -15.88
N SER A 45 -1.09 4.30 -17.11
CA SER A 45 -1.52 3.59 -18.31
C SER A 45 -0.86 2.22 -18.46
N ILE A 46 0.42 2.10 -18.07
CA ILE A 46 1.15 0.83 -18.08
C ILE A 46 0.56 -0.13 -17.05
N VAL A 47 0.31 0.36 -15.81
CA VAL A 47 -0.35 -0.45 -14.78
C VAL A 47 -1.75 -0.89 -15.23
N ARG A 48 -2.55 0.02 -15.79
CA ARG A 48 -3.87 -0.30 -16.34
C ARG A 48 -3.81 -1.40 -17.40
N ALA A 49 -2.82 -1.36 -18.29
CA ALA A 49 -2.67 -2.37 -19.34
C ALA A 49 -2.39 -3.76 -18.75
N ALA A 50 -1.42 -3.87 -17.85
CA ALA A 50 -1.10 -5.13 -17.18
C ALA A 50 -2.28 -5.69 -16.38
N VAL A 51 -3.02 -4.83 -15.66
CA VAL A 51 -4.22 -5.22 -14.91
C VAL A 51 -5.34 -5.66 -15.85
N SER A 52 -5.53 -4.97 -16.98
CA SER A 52 -6.56 -5.32 -17.96
C SER A 52 -6.32 -6.70 -18.57
N GLU A 53 -5.06 -7.02 -18.89
CA GLU A 53 -4.66 -8.35 -19.37
C GLU A 53 -4.95 -9.44 -18.32
N ALA A 54 -4.48 -9.22 -17.08
CA ALA A 54 -4.68 -10.19 -16.00
C ALA A 54 -6.16 -10.42 -15.65
N VAL A 55 -6.98 -9.37 -15.66
CA VAL A 55 -8.44 -9.45 -15.40
C VAL A 55 -9.18 -10.11 -16.56
N ALA A 56 -8.73 -9.91 -17.80
CA ALA A 56 -9.32 -10.57 -18.97
C ALA A 56 -9.06 -12.09 -18.98
N GLU A 57 -7.90 -12.51 -18.47
CA GLU A 57 -7.56 -13.93 -18.30
C GLU A 57 -8.33 -14.56 -17.13
N ASP A 58 -8.33 -13.90 -15.96
CA ASP A 58 -9.08 -14.36 -14.78
C ASP A 58 -9.58 -13.15 -13.96
N ALA A 59 -10.89 -12.89 -14.02
CA ALA A 59 -11.54 -11.83 -13.26
C ALA A 59 -11.33 -11.94 -11.73
N GLY A 60 -11.04 -13.14 -11.22
CA GLY A 60 -10.68 -13.37 -9.83
C GLY A 60 -9.33 -12.75 -9.44
N VAL A 61 -8.42 -12.48 -10.39
CA VAL A 61 -7.20 -11.69 -10.16
C VAL A 61 -7.57 -10.25 -9.80
N GLY A 62 -8.52 -9.64 -10.51
CA GLY A 62 -8.98 -8.28 -10.22
C GLY A 62 -9.52 -8.13 -8.80
N ALA A 63 -10.36 -9.08 -8.36
CA ALA A 63 -10.83 -9.10 -6.98
C ALA A 63 -9.68 -9.31 -5.97
N GLY A 64 -8.68 -10.10 -6.36
CA GLY A 64 -7.43 -10.29 -5.61
C GLY A 64 -6.63 -9.00 -5.44
N LEU A 65 -6.50 -8.18 -6.49
CA LEU A 65 -5.80 -6.90 -6.46
C LEU A 65 -6.48 -5.87 -5.55
N ILE A 66 -7.82 -5.79 -5.60
CA ILE A 66 -8.60 -4.96 -4.67
C ILE A 66 -8.32 -5.38 -3.22
N ARG A 67 -8.36 -6.69 -2.96
CA ARG A 67 -8.07 -7.25 -1.65
C ARG A 67 -6.60 -7.04 -1.24
N LEU A 68 -5.67 -7.07 -2.18
CA LEU A 68 -4.24 -6.85 -1.92
C LEU A 68 -3.99 -5.44 -1.39
N LEU A 69 -4.60 -4.41 -2.00
CA LEU A 69 -4.53 -3.04 -1.48
C LEU A 69 -5.10 -2.94 -0.06
N PHE A 70 -6.27 -3.56 0.20
CA PHE A 70 -6.86 -3.57 1.55
C PHE A 70 -5.89 -4.20 2.57
N HIS A 71 -5.28 -5.33 2.23
CA HIS A 71 -4.36 -6.03 3.13
C HIS A 71 -3.04 -5.30 3.34
N ASP A 72 -2.54 -4.58 2.33
CA ASP A 72 -1.39 -3.69 2.47
C ASP A 72 -1.72 -2.56 3.44
N CYS A 73 -2.74 -1.75 3.12
CA CYS A 73 -3.11 -0.57 3.89
C CYS A 73 -3.47 -0.85 5.35
N PHE A 74 -4.07 -2.00 5.66
CA PHE A 74 -4.46 -2.34 7.02
C PHE A 74 -3.29 -2.80 7.88
N VAL A 75 -2.15 -3.20 7.29
CA VAL A 75 -0.96 -3.63 8.03
C VAL A 75 0.14 -2.57 7.89
N GLN A 76 0.29 -1.73 8.91
CA GLN A 76 1.32 -0.65 8.96
C GLN A 76 1.19 0.45 7.89
N GLY A 77 0.15 0.43 7.06
CA GLY A 77 -0.14 1.44 6.05
C GLY A 77 0.11 0.91 4.63
N CYS A 78 -0.24 1.72 3.62
CA CYS A 78 -0.10 1.31 2.22
C CYS A 78 1.36 1.48 1.76
N ASP A 79 2.22 0.52 2.07
CA ASP A 79 3.67 0.59 1.84
C ASP A 79 4.22 -0.60 1.03
N ALA A 80 3.37 -1.42 0.41
CA ALA A 80 3.76 -2.64 -0.30
C ALA A 80 4.55 -3.67 0.52
N SER A 81 4.57 -3.58 1.86
CA SER A 81 5.20 -4.57 2.73
C SER A 81 4.58 -5.97 2.56
N VAL A 82 3.31 -6.05 2.16
CA VAL A 82 2.62 -7.30 1.84
C VAL A 82 3.23 -8.02 0.61
N LEU A 83 3.99 -7.33 -0.24
CA LEU A 83 4.62 -7.91 -1.43
C LEU A 83 5.94 -8.62 -1.11
N LEU A 84 6.53 -8.41 0.06
CA LEU A 84 7.84 -8.96 0.38
C LEU A 84 7.82 -10.48 0.57
N ASP A 85 8.71 -11.16 -0.14
CA ASP A 85 8.89 -12.60 -0.05
C ASP A 85 9.81 -13.02 1.11
N PRO A 86 9.73 -14.29 1.54
CA PRO A 86 10.63 -14.81 2.55
C PRO A 86 12.09 -14.75 2.10
N THR A 87 12.96 -14.28 2.98
CA THR A 87 14.41 -14.23 2.77
C THR A 87 15.15 -14.93 3.92
N ALA A 88 16.47 -15.04 3.82
CA ALA A 88 17.29 -15.57 4.90
C ALA A 88 17.21 -14.72 6.19
N SER A 89 17.03 -13.39 6.07
CA SER A 89 16.90 -12.47 7.19
C SER A 89 15.46 -12.33 7.71
N ASN A 90 14.46 -12.65 6.88
CA ASN A 90 13.06 -12.64 7.26
C ASN A 90 12.31 -13.84 6.68
N GLN A 91 12.15 -14.89 7.47
CA GLN A 91 11.50 -16.14 7.01
C GLN A 91 9.97 -16.08 7.06
N ARG A 92 9.38 -15.05 7.68
CA ARG A 92 7.93 -14.99 7.99
C ARG A 92 7.35 -13.60 7.67
N PRO A 93 7.38 -13.16 6.39
CA PRO A 93 6.71 -11.94 5.97
C PRO A 93 5.19 -12.11 5.99
N GLU A 94 4.47 -11.02 5.74
CA GLU A 94 3.01 -10.95 5.76
C GLU A 94 2.34 -11.92 4.80
N LYS A 95 2.94 -12.25 3.64
CA LYS A 95 2.43 -13.29 2.73
C LYS A 95 2.17 -14.63 3.43
N LEU A 96 2.93 -14.94 4.48
CA LEU A 96 2.80 -16.16 5.28
C LEU A 96 1.94 -15.99 6.55
N GLY A 97 1.35 -14.81 6.75
CA GLY A 97 0.39 -14.54 7.81
C GLY A 97 -0.92 -15.33 7.62
N PRO A 98 -1.60 -15.76 8.68
CA PRO A 98 -2.83 -16.55 8.56
C PRO A 98 -3.93 -15.96 7.65
N PRO A 99 -4.19 -14.64 7.62
CA PRO A 99 -5.17 -14.05 6.70
C PRO A 99 -4.75 -14.07 5.22
N ASN A 100 -3.45 -14.27 4.94
CA ASN A 100 -2.83 -14.07 3.63
C ASN A 100 -2.43 -15.38 2.96
N ILE A 101 -1.89 -16.33 3.75
CA ILE A 101 -1.33 -17.58 3.24
C ILE A 101 -2.39 -18.41 2.53
N ASN A 102 -2.10 -18.81 1.29
CA ASN A 102 -3.05 -19.47 0.41
C ASN A 102 -4.37 -18.68 0.25
N SER A 103 -4.34 -17.35 0.30
CA SER A 103 -5.55 -16.52 0.25
C SER A 103 -5.38 -15.29 -0.64
N LEU A 104 -4.36 -14.47 -0.43
CA LEU A 104 -4.02 -13.38 -1.35
C LEU A 104 -3.55 -13.93 -2.70
N ARG A 105 -3.83 -13.19 -3.76
CA ARG A 105 -3.49 -13.53 -5.15
C ARG A 105 -3.34 -12.26 -5.99
N GLY A 106 -2.75 -12.38 -7.18
CA GLY A 106 -2.51 -11.26 -8.10
C GLY A 106 -1.12 -10.65 -7.98
N PHE A 107 -0.20 -11.29 -7.26
CA PHE A 107 1.19 -10.86 -7.15
C PHE A 107 1.88 -10.84 -8.53
N GLU A 108 1.57 -11.80 -9.40
CA GLU A 108 2.13 -11.90 -10.74
C GLU A 108 1.69 -10.73 -11.64
N ALA A 109 0.48 -10.20 -11.44
CA ALA A 109 0.00 -9.01 -12.14
C ALA A 109 0.73 -7.75 -11.65
N ILE A 110 1.03 -7.67 -10.35
CA ILE A 110 1.86 -6.59 -9.80
C ILE A 110 3.30 -6.69 -10.33
N ASP A 111 3.88 -7.88 -10.40
CA ASP A 111 5.22 -8.09 -10.94
C ASP A 111 5.30 -7.71 -12.42
N ALA A 112 4.29 -8.09 -13.22
CA ALA A 112 4.21 -7.71 -14.63
C ALA A 112 4.07 -6.19 -14.81
N ALA A 113 3.20 -5.55 -14.01
CA ALA A 113 3.06 -4.10 -14.01
C ALA A 113 4.37 -3.41 -13.61
N LYS A 114 5.02 -3.87 -12.54
CA LYS A 114 6.30 -3.32 -12.06
C LYS A 114 7.41 -3.48 -13.09
N ALA A 115 7.52 -4.63 -13.74
CA ALA A 115 8.52 -4.86 -14.77
C ALA A 115 8.34 -3.88 -15.95
N ALA A 116 7.11 -3.72 -16.44
CA ALA A 116 6.81 -2.80 -17.53
C ALA A 116 7.04 -1.33 -17.14
N VAL A 117 6.69 -0.95 -15.91
CA VAL A 117 6.95 0.39 -15.38
C VAL A 117 8.46 0.65 -15.24
N GLU A 118 9.24 -0.31 -14.75
CA GLU A 118 10.70 -0.17 -14.63
C GLU A 118 11.41 -0.12 -15.98
N GLU A 119 10.85 -0.73 -17.02
CA GLU A 119 11.34 -0.58 -18.40
C GLU A 119 11.14 0.85 -18.93
N ALA A 120 10.00 1.46 -18.61
CA ALA A 120 9.66 2.81 -19.06
C ALA A 120 10.34 3.92 -18.23
N CYS A 121 10.34 3.77 -16.91
CA CYS A 121 10.84 4.78 -15.95
C CYS A 121 11.55 4.13 -14.76
N PRO A 122 12.84 3.73 -14.94
CA PRO A 122 13.59 3.01 -13.93
C PRO A 122 13.62 3.71 -12.56
N GLY A 123 13.35 2.97 -11.50
CA GLY A 123 13.47 3.41 -10.10
C GLY A 123 12.56 4.57 -9.71
N THR A 124 11.48 4.82 -10.45
CA THR A 124 10.65 6.02 -10.26
C THR A 124 9.35 5.73 -9.49
N VAL A 125 8.60 4.71 -9.91
CA VAL A 125 7.26 4.42 -9.34
C VAL A 125 7.38 3.37 -8.24
N SER A 126 6.82 3.65 -7.06
CA SER A 126 6.86 2.72 -5.93
C SER A 126 5.98 1.49 -6.17
N CYS A 127 6.34 0.37 -5.56
CA CYS A 127 5.46 -0.81 -5.55
C CYS A 127 4.13 -0.51 -4.84
N ALA A 128 4.16 0.32 -3.79
CA ALA A 128 2.98 0.76 -3.06
C ALA A 128 1.96 1.48 -3.97
N ASP A 129 2.42 2.39 -4.84
CA ASP A 129 1.53 3.07 -5.78
C ASP A 129 1.07 2.16 -6.92
N ILE A 130 1.89 1.19 -7.36
CA ILE A 130 1.43 0.18 -8.34
C ILE A 130 0.30 -0.67 -7.76
N VAL A 131 0.36 -1.08 -6.49
CA VAL A 131 -0.74 -1.79 -5.82
C VAL A 131 -2.01 -0.93 -5.76
N ALA A 132 -1.87 0.36 -5.43
CA ALA A 132 -2.99 1.29 -5.39
C ALA A 132 -3.64 1.48 -6.78
N PHE A 133 -2.83 1.75 -7.80
CA PHE A 133 -3.28 1.85 -9.18
C PHE A 133 -3.95 0.57 -9.67
N ALA A 134 -3.35 -0.60 -9.37
CA ALA A 134 -3.90 -1.89 -9.77
C ALA A 134 -5.27 -2.17 -9.16
N ALA A 135 -5.47 -1.85 -7.88
CA ALA A 135 -6.76 -2.00 -7.21
C ALA A 135 -7.84 -1.06 -7.76
N ARG A 136 -7.50 0.20 -8.07
CA ARG A 136 -8.41 1.13 -8.77
C ARG A 136 -8.80 0.55 -10.13
N ASP A 137 -7.82 0.11 -10.91
CA ASP A 137 -8.01 -0.34 -12.27
C ASP A 137 -8.85 -1.63 -12.32
N ALA A 138 -8.60 -2.56 -11.40
CA ALA A 138 -9.43 -3.73 -11.19
C ALA A 138 -10.88 -3.36 -10.81
N SER A 139 -11.07 -2.38 -9.93
CA SER A 139 -12.41 -1.89 -9.53
C SER A 139 -13.17 -1.28 -10.71
N TYR A 140 -12.48 -0.49 -11.53
CA TYR A 140 -13.03 0.09 -12.76
C TYR A 140 -13.49 -1.01 -13.72
N LEU A 141 -12.63 -1.98 -14.01
CA LEU A 141 -12.93 -3.08 -14.94
C LEU A 141 -14.09 -3.95 -14.42
N LEU A 142 -14.02 -4.41 -13.17
CA LEU A 142 -14.99 -5.36 -12.61
C LEU A 142 -16.36 -4.74 -12.33
N SER A 143 -16.42 -3.43 -12.11
CA SER A 143 -17.70 -2.71 -11.96
C SER A 143 -18.41 -2.44 -13.30
N GLY A 144 -17.82 -2.85 -14.43
CA GLY A 144 -18.29 -2.49 -15.77
C GLY A 144 -18.11 -1.00 -16.03
N TYR A 145 -16.95 -0.46 -15.66
CA TYR A 145 -16.51 0.92 -15.87
C TYR A 145 -17.28 1.97 -15.06
N ARG A 146 -17.82 1.60 -13.89
CA ARG A 146 -18.65 2.49 -13.04
C ARG A 146 -17.90 3.08 -11.85
N VAL A 147 -16.94 2.34 -11.29
CA VAL A 147 -16.06 2.82 -10.21
C VAL A 147 -14.84 3.46 -10.87
N ASP A 148 -14.94 4.75 -11.15
CA ASP A 148 -13.91 5.53 -11.82
C ASP A 148 -13.53 6.74 -10.96
N PHE A 149 -12.29 6.78 -10.50
CA PHE A 149 -11.77 7.82 -9.63
C PHE A 149 -10.26 7.96 -9.79
N ALA A 150 -9.76 9.19 -9.57
CA ALA A 150 -8.33 9.45 -9.56
C ALA A 150 -7.70 8.89 -8.29
N MET A 151 -6.57 8.19 -8.42
CA MET A 151 -5.84 7.62 -7.28
C MET A 151 -4.67 8.55 -6.93
N PRO A 152 -4.65 9.17 -5.74
CA PRO A 152 -3.47 9.88 -5.26
C PRO A 152 -2.28 8.94 -5.14
N ALA A 153 -1.08 9.42 -5.47
CA ALA A 153 0.18 8.69 -5.42
C ALA A 153 1.27 9.50 -4.71
N GLY A 154 2.46 8.92 -4.55
CA GLY A 154 3.55 9.41 -3.71
C GLY A 154 3.84 8.51 -2.51
N ARG A 155 3.32 7.28 -2.48
CA ARG A 155 3.63 6.29 -1.45
C ARG A 155 5.06 5.78 -1.63
N LEU A 156 5.69 5.37 -0.53
CA LEU A 156 7.02 4.77 -0.53
C LEU A 156 6.97 3.31 -0.08
N ASP A 157 7.94 2.53 -0.55
CA ASP A 157 8.01 1.11 -0.25
C ASP A 157 8.57 0.84 1.16
N GLY A 158 7.80 0.10 1.93
CA GLY A 158 8.11 -0.42 3.25
C GLY A 158 9.24 -1.45 3.22
N ARG A 159 10.01 -1.48 4.29
CA ARG A 159 11.19 -2.37 4.43
C ARG A 159 11.04 -3.45 5.50
N ARG A 160 9.83 -3.54 6.07
CA ARG A 160 9.50 -4.41 7.19
C ARG A 160 8.20 -5.11 6.85
N SER A 161 8.19 -6.43 6.89
CA SER A 161 7.00 -7.25 6.67
C SER A 161 7.02 -8.38 7.69
N ASN A 162 5.94 -8.55 8.46
CA ASN A 162 5.88 -9.58 9.49
C ASN A 162 4.51 -10.24 9.59
N ALA A 163 4.50 -11.57 9.49
CA ALA A 163 3.30 -12.38 9.65
C ALA A 163 2.54 -12.11 10.96
N SER A 164 3.23 -11.74 12.06
CA SER A 164 2.59 -11.45 13.34
C SER A 164 1.65 -10.26 13.32
N ASP A 165 1.82 -9.34 12.35
CA ASP A 165 1.08 -8.09 12.31
C ASP A 165 -0.25 -8.25 11.55
N THR A 166 -0.39 -9.34 10.81
CA THR A 166 -1.59 -9.62 9.99
C THR A 166 -2.83 -9.90 10.85
N VAL A 167 -2.72 -10.73 11.89
CA VAL A 167 -3.85 -11.12 12.75
C VAL A 167 -4.45 -9.98 13.57
N PRO A 168 -3.67 -9.11 14.25
CA PRO A 168 -4.26 -7.99 15.00
C PRO A 168 -4.85 -6.90 14.10
N SER A 169 -4.39 -6.82 12.85
CA SER A 169 -4.74 -5.73 11.94
C SER A 169 -5.88 -6.08 10.98
N LEU A 170 -5.96 -7.33 10.53
CA LEU A 170 -6.94 -7.76 9.52
C LEU A 170 -8.14 -8.45 10.18
N PRO A 171 -9.38 -8.00 9.89
CA PRO A 171 -10.57 -8.59 10.50
C PRO A 171 -10.81 -10.02 9.98
N PRO A 172 -11.11 -10.99 10.86
CA PRO A 172 -11.51 -12.33 10.42
C PRO A 172 -12.93 -12.31 9.85
N ALA A 173 -13.25 -13.26 8.96
CA ALA A 173 -14.59 -13.39 8.38
C ALA A 173 -15.70 -13.68 9.42
N SER A 174 -15.33 -14.09 10.63
CA SER A 174 -16.25 -14.36 11.75
C SER A 174 -16.43 -13.16 12.70
N ALA A 175 -15.83 -12.00 12.40
CA ALA A 175 -15.92 -10.80 13.23
C ALA A 175 -17.38 -10.33 13.38
N SER A 176 -17.74 -9.82 14.56
CA SER A 176 -19.04 -9.16 14.74
C SER A 176 -19.04 -7.78 14.07
N PHE A 177 -20.22 -7.18 13.88
CA PHE A 177 -20.33 -5.82 13.35
C PHE A 177 -19.53 -4.81 14.19
N THR A 178 -19.61 -4.91 15.52
CA THR A 178 -18.86 -4.02 16.43
C THR A 178 -17.36 -4.20 16.25
N ASP A 179 -16.87 -5.45 16.17
CA ASP A 179 -15.44 -5.72 15.95
C ASP A 179 -14.94 -5.15 14.62
N LEU A 180 -15.78 -5.19 13.57
CA LEU A 180 -15.47 -4.62 12.26
C LEU A 180 -15.36 -3.10 12.33
N VAL A 181 -16.33 -2.42 12.95
CA VAL A 181 -16.28 -0.95 13.12
C VAL A 181 -15.05 -0.55 13.94
N ASP A 182 -14.77 -1.24 15.05
CA ASP A 182 -13.60 -0.95 15.88
C ASP A 182 -12.27 -1.24 15.15
N ASN A 183 -12.25 -2.20 14.23
CA ASN A 183 -11.07 -2.49 13.40
C ASN A 183 -10.81 -1.37 12.38
N PHE A 184 -11.83 -0.91 11.67
CA PHE A 184 -11.74 0.19 10.70
C PHE A 184 -11.41 1.53 11.40
N ALA A 185 -11.97 1.77 12.58
CA ALA A 185 -11.67 2.97 13.36
C ALA A 185 -10.18 3.10 13.74
N ARG A 186 -9.45 1.97 13.90
CA ARG A 186 -8.00 2.00 14.10
C ARG A 186 -7.21 2.49 12.89
N GLN A 187 -7.81 2.43 11.71
CA GLN A 187 -7.28 2.98 10.46
C GLN A 187 -7.79 4.39 10.17
N GLY A 188 -8.55 5.00 11.09
CA GLY A 188 -9.18 6.31 10.89
C GLY A 188 -10.40 6.27 9.97
N LEU A 189 -10.97 5.08 9.74
CA LEU A 189 -12.17 4.87 8.91
C LEU A 189 -13.39 4.65 9.80
N ASP A 190 -14.51 5.28 9.48
CA ASP A 190 -15.72 5.18 10.29
C ASP A 190 -16.63 4.00 9.91
N ALA A 191 -17.83 3.95 10.50
CA ALA A 191 -18.78 2.88 10.21
C ALA A 191 -19.37 2.96 8.79
N GLU A 192 -19.48 4.16 8.20
CA GLU A 192 -19.89 4.34 6.80
C GLU A 192 -18.80 3.80 5.87
N ASP A 193 -17.53 4.16 6.12
CA ASP A 193 -16.38 3.63 5.38
C ASP A 193 -16.35 2.10 5.41
N MET A 194 -16.55 1.50 6.58
CA MET A 194 -16.60 0.04 6.74
C MET A 194 -17.70 -0.60 5.87
N VAL A 195 -18.89 0.00 5.83
CA VAL A 195 -20.01 -0.49 5.01
C VAL A 195 -19.71 -0.32 3.52
N VAL A 196 -19.18 0.83 3.11
CA VAL A 196 -18.82 1.13 1.72
C VAL A 196 -17.73 0.19 1.22
N LEU A 197 -16.66 0.01 1.99
CA LEU A 197 -15.53 -0.86 1.63
C LEU A 197 -15.89 -2.35 1.67
N SER A 198 -16.85 -2.75 2.52
CA SER A 198 -17.43 -4.09 2.48
C SER A 198 -18.14 -4.40 1.14
N GLY A 199 -18.51 -3.37 0.37
CA GLY A 199 -19.04 -3.50 -0.98
C GLY A 199 -18.07 -4.16 -1.98
N ALA A 200 -16.77 -4.21 -1.68
CA ALA A 200 -15.78 -4.95 -2.46
C ALA A 200 -16.09 -6.46 -2.54
N HIS A 201 -16.87 -7.00 -1.59
CA HIS A 201 -17.35 -8.39 -1.64
C HIS A 201 -18.45 -8.64 -2.69
N SER A 202 -18.81 -7.65 -3.51
CA SER A 202 -19.67 -7.84 -4.68
C SER A 202 -18.99 -8.61 -5.83
N VAL A 203 -17.66 -8.74 -5.78
CA VAL A 203 -16.84 -9.49 -6.75
C VAL A 203 -15.88 -10.43 -6.02
N GLY A 204 -15.32 -11.39 -6.76
CA GLY A 204 -14.36 -12.36 -6.23
C GLY A 204 -14.99 -13.61 -5.62
N HIS A 205 -14.18 -14.34 -4.85
CA HIS A 205 -14.55 -15.64 -4.30
C HIS A 205 -14.00 -15.84 -2.88
N ALA A 206 -14.71 -16.65 -2.09
CA ALA A 206 -14.26 -17.13 -0.79
C ALA A 206 -14.14 -18.66 -0.79
N ARG A 207 -13.24 -19.21 0.03
CA ARG A 207 -13.11 -20.66 0.23
C ARG A 207 -14.19 -21.15 1.18
N CYS A 208 -14.64 -22.40 1.02
CA CYS A 208 -15.65 -22.99 1.91
C CYS A 208 -15.27 -22.88 3.39
N SER A 209 -13.99 -23.09 3.73
CA SER A 209 -13.47 -22.97 5.10
C SER A 209 -13.71 -21.61 5.76
N THR A 210 -13.96 -20.56 4.97
CA THR A 210 -14.20 -19.20 5.47
C THR A 210 -15.62 -19.02 6.03
N PHE A 211 -16.61 -19.80 5.56
CA PHE A 211 -18.02 -19.62 5.95
C PHE A 211 -18.73 -20.93 6.34
N ALA A 212 -18.17 -22.09 6.03
CA ALA A 212 -18.67 -23.39 6.46
C ALA A 212 -17.99 -23.78 7.78
N ALA A 213 -18.58 -23.40 8.91
CA ALA A 213 -18.19 -23.95 10.20
C ALA A 213 -18.74 -25.38 10.32
N GLY A 214 -17.87 -26.40 10.37
CA GLY A 214 -18.19 -27.75 10.87
C GLY A 214 -19.25 -28.56 10.10
N ARG A 215 -19.17 -28.64 8.77
CA ARG A 215 -19.81 -29.72 8.00
C ARG A 215 -18.78 -30.64 7.37
#